data_AF-A0A8H2Y2A7-F1
#
_entry.id   AF-A0A8H2Y2A7-F1
#
_cell.length_a   1.000
_cell.length_b   1.000
_cell.length_c   1.000
_cell.angle_alpha   90.00
_cell.angle_beta   90.00
_cell.angle_gamma   90.00
#
_symmetry.space_group_name_H-M   'P 1'
#
loop_
_entity.id
_entity.type
_entity.pdbx_description
1 polymer ?
#
loop_
_entity_poly.entity_id
_entity_poly.type
_entity_poly.pdbx_seq_one_letter_code
_entity_poly.pdbx_strand_id
1 'polypeptide(L)'
;MKFISAASALAFALTVVGIPTAGQKRKPGPASLGLKHYAPTFHIKGGSLYQINNETSVLYANVVNVTETHGSHIVPKLQLFLEEKPRGVGGRWQWHDTTLHFEKGEWTNHGLFHSCRDIKGSYGIYVDFNVTQEYPQNCVAITFHSYGDDDSNF
;
A
#
# COMPACT_ATOMS: atom_id res chain seq x y z
N MET A 1 10.14 -28.87 -57.59
CA MET A 1 11.25 -27.92 -57.87
C MET A 1 10.68 -26.52 -57.72
N LYS A 2 10.98 -25.85 -56.59
CA LYS A 2 11.98 -24.78 -56.42
C LYS A 2 11.38 -23.36 -56.61
N PHE A 3 11.20 -22.70 -55.45
CA PHE A 3 11.38 -21.28 -55.11
C PHE A 3 10.55 -20.24 -55.91
N ILE A 4 10.08 -19.13 -55.32
CA ILE A 4 10.84 -18.12 -54.59
C ILE A 4 9.95 -17.42 -53.53
N SER A 5 10.54 -17.26 -52.35
CA SER A 5 10.13 -16.35 -51.27
C SER A 5 10.98 -15.09 -51.34
N ALA A 6 10.37 -13.91 -51.16
CA ALA A 6 10.94 -12.62 -50.74
C ALA A 6 9.89 -11.53 -51.00
N ALA A 7 9.72 -10.44 -50.26
CA ALA A 7 10.22 -9.98 -48.97
C ALA A 7 9.19 -8.91 -48.53
N SER A 8 8.78 -8.91 -47.26
CA SER A 8 7.95 -7.80 -46.72
C SER A 8 8.90 -6.72 -46.20
N ALA A 9 8.96 -5.60 -46.90
CA ALA A 9 9.74 -4.44 -46.51
C ALA A 9 8.99 -3.66 -45.41
N LEU A 10 9.59 -3.62 -44.22
CA LEU A 10 9.24 -2.69 -43.15
C LEU A 10 9.69 -1.28 -43.54
N ALA A 11 8.73 -0.40 -43.82
CA ALA A 11 8.96 1.03 -43.91
C ALA A 11 8.66 1.68 -42.55
N PHE A 12 9.70 2.05 -41.81
CA PHE A 12 9.58 2.93 -40.64
C PHE A 12 9.35 4.36 -41.12
N ALA A 13 8.17 4.91 -40.83
CA ALA A 13 7.90 6.33 -41.01
C ALA A 13 8.54 7.11 -39.85
N LEU A 14 9.67 7.76 -40.11
CA LEU A 14 10.20 8.83 -39.27
C LEU A 14 9.24 10.03 -39.36
N THR A 15 8.52 10.33 -38.28
CA THR A 15 7.80 11.60 -38.18
C THR A 15 8.73 12.67 -37.61
N VAL A 16 8.82 13.77 -38.36
CA VAL A 16 9.64 14.94 -38.08
C VAL A 16 9.18 15.60 -36.79
N VAL A 17 10.07 15.72 -35.81
CA VAL A 17 9.86 16.56 -34.63
C VAL A 17 10.01 18.03 -35.07
N GLY A 18 8.89 18.70 -35.25
CA GLY A 18 8.87 20.13 -35.55
C GLY A 18 9.35 20.97 -34.35
N ILE A 19 10.22 21.93 -34.63
CA ILE A 19 10.72 22.93 -33.68
C ILE A 19 9.53 23.85 -33.28
N PRO A 20 9.30 24.15 -31.99
CA PRO A 20 8.18 25.01 -31.60
C PRO A 20 8.48 26.47 -31.89
N THR A 21 7.75 27.07 -32.83
CA THR A 21 7.68 28.53 -33.01
C THR A 21 6.68 29.12 -32.02
N ALA A 22 7.10 30.19 -31.33
CA ALA A 22 6.29 30.91 -30.36
C ALA A 22 5.03 31.50 -31.04
N GLY A 23 3.84 31.04 -30.63
CA GLY A 23 2.56 31.60 -31.09
C GLY A 23 1.37 30.64 -31.25
N GLN A 24 1.51 29.33 -30.99
CA GLN A 24 0.38 28.40 -31.15
C GLN A 24 -0.60 28.44 -29.97
N LYS A 25 -1.83 28.93 -30.22
CA LYS A 25 -3.01 28.66 -29.38
C LYS A 25 -3.18 27.14 -29.26
N ARG A 26 -3.07 26.62 -28.03
CA ARG A 26 -3.22 25.19 -27.72
C ARG A 26 -4.61 24.70 -28.15
N LYS A 27 -4.68 23.75 -29.07
CA LYS A 27 -5.92 23.05 -29.40
C LYS A 27 -6.24 22.06 -28.26
N PRO A 28 -7.48 21.98 -27.78
CA PRO A 28 -7.88 20.92 -26.85
C PRO A 28 -7.68 19.57 -27.54
N GLY A 29 -6.73 18.78 -27.04
CA GLY A 29 -6.61 17.36 -27.36
C GLY A 29 -7.44 16.54 -26.37
N PRO A 30 -7.85 15.31 -26.74
CA PRO A 30 -8.49 14.41 -25.79
C PRO A 30 -7.56 14.18 -24.60
N ALA A 31 -8.04 14.50 -23.40
CA ALA A 31 -7.37 14.16 -22.16
C ALA A 31 -7.70 12.70 -21.83
N SER A 32 -6.72 11.81 -21.94
CA SER A 32 -6.80 10.49 -21.34
C SER A 32 -6.43 10.62 -19.86
N LEU A 33 -7.40 10.40 -18.98
CA LEU A 33 -7.11 10.10 -17.58
C LEU A 33 -6.39 8.75 -17.55
N GLY A 34 -5.07 8.79 -17.48
CA GLY A 34 -4.29 7.59 -17.21
C GLY A 34 -4.69 7.06 -15.84
N LEU A 35 -5.08 5.79 -15.76
CA LEU A 35 -5.20 5.05 -14.50
C LEU A 35 -3.79 4.93 -13.89
N LYS A 36 -3.34 5.99 -13.22
CA LYS A 36 -2.16 5.93 -12.37
C LYS A 36 -2.46 4.91 -11.28
N HIS A 37 -1.67 3.85 -11.21
CA HIS A 37 -1.60 2.99 -10.05
C HIS A 37 -0.97 3.82 -8.93
N TYR A 38 -1.80 4.48 -8.14
CA TYR A 38 -1.34 5.21 -6.97
C TYR A 38 -1.12 4.23 -5.82
N ALA A 39 -0.07 4.45 -5.04
CA ALA A 39 0.06 3.80 -3.74
C ALA A 39 -1.24 4.01 -2.94
N PRO A 40 -1.74 2.98 -2.22
CA PRO A 40 -2.97 3.11 -1.46
C PRO A 40 -2.86 4.27 -0.47
N THR A 41 -3.83 5.17 -0.52
CA THR A 41 -3.83 6.37 0.33
C THR A 41 -4.55 6.08 1.64
N PHE A 42 -3.88 6.39 2.75
CA PHE A 42 -4.44 6.21 4.09
C PHE A 42 -4.88 7.55 4.69
N HIS A 43 -6.05 7.55 5.33
CA HIS A 43 -6.62 8.74 5.97
C HIS A 43 -7.14 8.43 7.36
N ILE A 44 -6.98 9.38 8.29
CA ILE A 44 -7.54 9.27 9.63
C ILE A 44 -8.74 10.22 9.75
N LYS A 45 -9.89 9.71 10.18
CA LYS A 45 -11.10 10.51 10.46
C LYS A 45 -11.80 9.98 11.70
N GLY A 46 -12.05 10.86 12.67
CA GLY A 46 -12.72 10.48 13.93
C GLY A 46 -11.95 9.41 14.72
N GLY A 47 -10.63 9.33 14.56
CA GLY A 47 -9.79 8.32 15.21
C GLY A 47 -9.75 6.96 14.49
N SER A 48 -10.51 6.77 13.42
CA SER A 48 -10.44 5.59 12.56
C SER A 48 -9.48 5.81 11.40
N LEU A 49 -8.78 4.76 11.00
CA LEU A 49 -7.90 4.76 9.82
C LEU A 49 -8.62 4.07 8.66
N TYR A 50 -8.50 4.69 7.49
CA TYR A 50 -9.17 4.30 6.27
C TYR A 50 -8.15 4.15 5.15
N GLN A 51 -8.29 3.09 4.35
CA GLN A 51 -7.58 2.94 3.09
C GLN A 51 -8.53 3.21 1.92
N ILE A 52 -8.14 4.11 1.03
CA ILE A 52 -8.81 4.31 -0.25
C ILE A 52 -8.24 3.29 -1.23
N ASN A 53 -9.06 2.37 -1.71
CA ASN A 53 -8.63 1.29 -2.60
C ASN A 53 -8.90 1.58 -4.08
N ASN A 54 -9.92 2.39 -4.37
CA ASN A 54 -10.26 2.87 -5.71
C ASN A 54 -11.04 4.19 -5.57
N GLU A 55 -11.61 4.71 -6.67
CA GLU A 55 -12.34 5.99 -6.66
C GLU A 55 -13.61 5.98 -5.78
N THR A 56 -14.12 4.81 -5.38
CA THR A 56 -15.44 4.66 -4.73
C THR A 56 -15.46 3.77 -3.48
N SER A 57 -14.34 3.12 -3.12
CA SER A 57 -14.24 2.13 -2.05
C SER A 57 -13.24 2.56 -1.00
N VAL A 58 -13.71 2.51 0.24
CA VAL A 58 -12.94 2.80 1.44
C VAL A 58 -13.00 1.59 2.35
N LEU A 59 -11.83 1.10 2.78
CA LEU A 59 -11.69 0.04 3.77
C LEU A 59 -11.29 0.61 5.11
N TYR A 60 -11.83 0.05 6.18
CA TYR A 60 -11.46 0.30 7.57
C TYR A 60 -10.22 -0.52 7.92
N ALA A 61 -9.22 0.13 8.47
CA ALA A 61 -8.07 -0.53 9.07
C ALA A 61 -8.40 -0.90 10.52
N ASN A 62 -8.88 -2.12 10.69
CA ASN A 62 -9.35 -2.69 11.94
C ASN A 62 -8.21 -3.43 12.65
N VAL A 63 -8.09 -3.23 13.95
CA VAL A 63 -7.23 -4.07 14.79
C VAL A 63 -8.11 -5.15 15.41
N VAL A 64 -7.82 -6.43 15.17
CA VAL A 64 -8.67 -7.53 15.64
C VAL A 64 -7.87 -8.47 16.52
N ASN A 65 -8.54 -9.02 17.55
CA ASN A 65 -7.97 -10.11 18.34
C ASN A 65 -7.89 -11.36 17.46
N VAL A 66 -6.71 -11.95 17.36
CA VAL A 66 -6.50 -13.24 16.70
C VAL A 66 -6.01 -14.25 17.72
N THR A 67 -6.67 -15.41 17.76
CA THR A 67 -6.23 -16.56 18.55
C THR A 67 -5.10 -17.28 17.82
N GLU A 68 -4.10 -17.73 18.58
CA GLU A 68 -2.87 -18.41 18.12
C GLU A 68 -3.03 -19.15 16.78
N THR A 69 -2.25 -18.75 15.78
CA THR A 69 -1.91 -19.63 14.68
C THR A 69 -1.20 -20.84 15.27
N HIS A 70 -1.79 -22.04 15.09
CA HIS A 70 -1.18 -23.31 15.51
C HIS A 70 0.29 -23.37 15.08
N GLY A 71 1.21 -23.26 16.03
CA GLY A 71 2.64 -23.21 15.78
C GLY A 71 3.36 -22.22 16.67
N SER A 72 3.72 -22.70 17.86
CA SER A 72 4.76 -22.21 18.76
C SER A 72 4.90 -20.69 18.97
N HIS A 73 4.31 -20.22 20.07
CA HIS A 73 4.82 -19.20 20.99
C HIS A 73 5.24 -17.84 20.38
N ILE A 74 4.51 -16.79 20.77
CA ILE A 74 4.86 -15.36 20.63
C ILE A 74 4.51 -14.75 19.25
N VAL A 75 3.22 -14.75 18.90
CA VAL A 75 2.70 -13.85 17.86
C VAL A 75 1.85 -12.78 18.55
N PRO A 76 1.97 -11.48 18.20
CA PRO A 76 1.14 -10.45 18.79
C PRO A 76 -0.34 -10.80 18.57
N LYS A 77 -1.14 -10.69 19.63
CA LYS A 77 -2.55 -11.13 19.61
C LYS A 77 -3.47 -10.19 18.84
N LEU A 78 -2.93 -9.08 18.35
CA LEU A 78 -3.66 -8.06 17.61
C LEU A 78 -3.13 -8.00 16.19
N GLN A 79 -4.01 -8.22 15.22
CA GLN A 79 -3.67 -8.15 13.81
C GLN A 79 -4.44 -7.01 13.13
N LEU A 80 -3.78 -6.30 12.23
CA LEU A 80 -4.38 -5.30 11.37
C LEU A 80 -5.03 -5.96 10.16
N PHE A 81 -6.31 -5.67 9.93
CA PHE A 81 -7.08 -6.11 8.75
C PHE A 81 -7.74 -4.92 8.08
N LEU A 82 -7.82 -4.98 6.74
CA LEU A 82 -8.53 -4.01 5.92
C LEU A 82 -9.85 -4.61 5.47
N GLU A 83 -10.96 -3.99 5.85
CA GLU A 83 -12.30 -4.52 5.56
C GLU A 83 -13.35 -3.42 5.37
N GLU A 84 -14.48 -3.75 4.75
CA GLU A 84 -15.55 -2.78 4.47
C GLU A 84 -16.29 -2.30 5.73
N LYS A 85 -16.20 -3.05 6.83
CA LYS A 85 -16.95 -2.76 8.06
C LYS A 85 -16.01 -2.49 9.22
N PRO A 86 -16.30 -1.51 10.08
CA PRO A 86 -15.55 -1.32 11.31
C PRO A 86 -15.77 -2.52 12.25
N ARG A 87 -14.69 -3.13 12.73
CA ARG A 87 -14.75 -4.21 13.72
C ARG A 87 -13.46 -4.29 14.53
N GLY A 88 -13.44 -5.21 15.50
CA GLY A 88 -12.25 -5.52 16.27
C GLY A 88 -12.18 -4.77 17.59
N VAL A 89 -10.96 -4.53 18.07
CA VAL A 89 -10.73 -3.84 19.34
C VAL A 89 -10.84 -2.33 19.15
N GLY A 90 -11.57 -1.68 20.07
CA GLY A 90 -11.63 -0.22 20.11
C GLY A 90 -10.26 0.39 20.42
N GLY A 91 -9.98 1.52 19.78
CA GLY A 91 -8.76 2.30 19.89
C GLY A 91 -8.80 3.49 18.92
N ARG A 92 -7.69 4.22 18.83
CA ARG A 92 -7.56 5.42 18.01
C ARG A 92 -6.27 5.38 17.21
N TRP A 93 -6.40 5.61 15.91
CA TRP A 93 -5.29 5.84 15.01
C TRP A 93 -4.87 7.29 15.03
N GLN A 94 -3.57 7.55 15.10
CA GLN A 94 -2.99 8.88 15.03
C GLN A 94 -1.64 8.87 14.33
N TRP A 95 -1.33 10.00 13.70
CA TRP A 95 0.04 10.31 13.30
C TRP A 95 0.76 10.97 14.47
N HIS A 96 1.91 10.42 14.84
CA HIS A 96 2.89 11.09 15.68
C HIS A 96 4.09 11.42 14.81
N ASP A 97 4.30 12.71 14.60
CA ASP A 97 5.17 13.25 13.55
C ASP A 97 4.82 12.65 12.18
N THR A 98 5.61 11.69 11.72
CA THR A 98 5.43 11.01 10.43
C THR A 98 5.08 9.54 10.57
N THR A 99 5.00 9.01 11.79
CA THR A 99 4.77 7.59 12.07
C THR A 99 3.34 7.33 12.50
N LEU A 100 2.73 6.26 12.01
CA LEU A 100 1.36 5.86 12.36
C LEU A 100 1.35 5.10 13.68
N HIS A 101 0.51 5.51 14.62
CA HIS A 101 0.34 4.86 15.91
C HIS A 101 -1.09 4.38 16.08
N PHE A 102 -1.25 3.31 16.83
CA PHE A 102 -2.52 2.84 17.37
C PHE A 102 -2.50 2.96 18.89
N GLU A 103 -3.45 3.72 19.43
CA GLU A 103 -3.60 3.96 20.87
C GLU A 103 -4.88 3.30 21.39
N LYS A 104 -4.79 2.69 22.58
CA LYS A 104 -5.93 2.12 23.29
C LYS A 104 -5.79 2.39 24.79
N GLY A 105 -6.54 3.37 25.29
CA GLY A 105 -6.43 3.79 26.68
C GLY A 105 -5.02 4.35 26.95
N GLU A 106 -4.31 3.75 27.89
CA GLU A 106 -2.92 4.11 28.22
C GLU A 106 -1.88 3.35 27.36
N TRP A 107 -2.33 2.43 26.51
CA TRP A 107 -1.45 1.62 25.67
C TRP A 107 -1.25 2.24 24.28
N THR A 108 -0.03 2.21 23.78
CA THR A 108 0.33 2.62 22.43
C THR A 108 1.37 1.66 21.88
N ASN A 109 1.35 1.42 20.57
CA ASN A 109 2.37 0.61 19.92
C ASN A 109 3.66 1.40 19.62
N HIS A 110 3.70 2.68 19.99
CA HIS A 110 4.83 3.58 19.74
C HIS A 110 5.26 3.63 18.26
N GLY A 111 4.31 3.39 17.34
CA GLY A 111 4.56 3.37 15.90
C GLY A 111 5.19 2.07 15.38
N LEU A 112 5.44 1.09 16.24
CA LEU A 112 6.04 -0.19 15.87
C LEU A 112 4.97 -1.22 15.53
N PHE A 113 5.12 -1.86 14.38
CA PHE A 113 4.31 -2.99 13.95
C PHE A 113 5.23 -4.16 13.59
N HIS A 114 4.66 -5.34 13.46
CA HIS A 114 5.40 -6.53 13.04
C HIS A 114 4.76 -7.15 11.81
N SER A 115 5.54 -7.31 10.75
CA SER A 115 5.15 -8.14 9.61
C SER A 115 5.61 -9.56 9.87
N CYS A 116 4.66 -10.47 10.11
CA CYS A 116 4.96 -11.86 10.40
C CYS A 116 4.39 -12.77 9.31
N ARG A 117 5.15 -13.80 8.95
CA ARG A 117 4.70 -14.83 8.01
C ARG A 117 3.96 -15.94 8.76
N ASP A 118 2.74 -16.25 8.36
CA ASP A 118 1.97 -17.36 8.91
C ASP A 118 2.48 -18.73 8.43
N ILE A 119 1.94 -19.81 9.01
CA ILE A 119 2.29 -21.20 8.65
C ILE A 119 1.95 -21.56 7.19
N LYS A 120 1.05 -20.81 6.55
CA LYS A 120 0.66 -20.97 5.14
C LYS A 120 1.54 -20.13 4.21
N GLY A 121 2.48 -19.37 4.76
CA GLY A 121 3.39 -18.51 4.04
C GLY A 121 2.86 -17.11 3.72
N SER A 122 1.68 -16.74 4.21
CA SER A 122 1.06 -15.41 4.01
C SER A 122 1.56 -14.41 5.04
N TYR A 123 1.65 -13.13 4.69
CA TYR A 123 2.05 -12.09 5.63
C TYR A 123 0.85 -11.46 6.33
N GLY A 124 0.99 -11.23 7.63
CA GLY A 124 0.08 -10.43 8.44
C GLY A 124 0.82 -9.29 9.12
N ILE A 125 0.13 -8.17 9.32
CA ILE A 125 0.64 -7.04 10.09
C ILE A 125 0.04 -7.07 11.48
N TYR A 126 0.90 -7.01 12.49
CA TYR A 126 0.53 -7.18 13.88
C TYR A 126 0.88 -5.95 14.70
N VAL A 127 -0.01 -5.64 15.64
CA VAL A 127 0.14 -4.55 16.60
C VAL A 127 0.56 -5.19 17.93
N ASP A 128 1.62 -4.67 18.51
CA ASP A 128 1.99 -5.02 19.88
C ASP A 128 2.18 -3.76 20.71
N PHE A 129 1.65 -3.79 21.92
CA PHE A 129 1.84 -2.73 22.91
C PHE A 129 3.06 -3.02 23.80
N ASN A 130 3.61 -4.24 23.75
CA ASN A 130 4.77 -4.66 24.53
C ASN A 130 6.03 -4.77 23.66
N VAL A 131 6.73 -3.65 23.50
CA VAL A 131 7.90 -3.51 22.63
C VAL A 131 9.12 -4.35 23.06
N THR A 132 9.11 -4.93 24.28
CA THR A 132 10.22 -5.74 24.79
C THR A 132 10.10 -7.23 24.48
N GLN A 133 9.05 -7.63 23.77
CA GLN A 133 8.78 -9.04 23.45
C GLN A 133 9.68 -9.52 22.31
N GLU A 134 10.41 -10.61 22.52
CA GLU A 134 11.22 -11.24 21.47
C GLU A 134 10.30 -12.00 20.50
N TYR A 135 10.30 -11.62 19.23
CA TYR A 135 9.48 -12.28 18.19
C TYR A 135 10.26 -13.38 17.48
N PRO A 136 9.56 -14.43 17.01
CA PRO A 136 10.19 -15.48 16.22
C PRO A 136 10.82 -14.92 14.93
N GLN A 137 11.81 -15.63 14.40
CA GLN A 137 12.64 -15.18 13.26
C GLN A 137 11.86 -14.86 11.98
N ASN A 138 10.60 -15.26 11.87
CA ASN A 138 9.70 -14.99 10.75
C ASN A 138 8.91 -13.67 10.89
N CYS A 139 9.22 -12.85 11.91
CA CYS A 139 8.63 -11.54 12.13
C CYS A 139 9.68 -10.44 11.93
N VAL A 140 9.31 -9.38 11.21
CA VAL A 140 10.15 -8.20 11.00
C VAL A 140 9.44 -6.97 11.55
N ALA A 141 10.14 -6.18 12.36
CA ALA A 141 9.69 -4.89 12.84
C ALA A 141 9.56 -3.91 11.66
N ILE A 142 8.41 -3.23 11.56
CA ILE A 142 8.11 -2.24 10.52
C ILE A 142 7.45 -0.99 11.13
N THR A 143 7.50 0.11 10.38
CA THR A 143 6.84 1.37 10.68
C THR A 143 6.03 1.82 9.46
N PHE A 144 4.87 2.45 9.68
CA PHE A 144 4.11 3.09 8.60
C PHE A 144 4.31 4.59 8.65
N HIS A 145 4.58 5.18 7.50
CA HIS A 145 4.87 6.59 7.36
C HIS A 145 3.81 7.33 6.53
N SER A 146 3.64 8.63 6.78
CA SER A 146 2.67 9.49 6.08
C SER A 146 3.10 9.88 4.66
N TYR A 147 4.28 9.46 4.23
CA TYR A 147 4.82 9.63 2.88
C TYR A 147 5.22 8.26 2.33
N GLY A 148 5.04 8.06 1.03
CA GLY A 148 5.53 6.91 0.29
C GLY A 148 6.55 7.36 -0.74
N ASP A 149 7.43 6.45 -1.16
CA ASP A 149 8.31 6.71 -2.29
C ASP A 149 7.45 6.89 -3.56
N ASP A 150 7.68 7.97 -4.29
CA ASP A 150 7.20 8.07 -5.66
C ASP A 150 7.97 7.01 -6.46
N ASP A 151 7.29 5.98 -6.98
CA ASP A 151 7.81 5.09 -8.01
C ASP A 151 7.98 5.88 -9.32
N SER A 152 8.85 6.88 -9.31
CA SER A 152 9.33 7.61 -10.47
C SER A 152 10.60 6.93 -10.99
N ASN A 153 10.46 5.69 -11.46
CA ASN A 153 11.42 5.11 -12.38
C ASN A 153 10.74 4.95 -13.75
N PHE A 154 11.34 5.65 -14.70
CA PHE A 154 10.93 5.97 -16.07
C PHE A 154 10.65 4.77 -16.97
#